data_AF-A0A9W7G1U7-F1
#
_entry.id   AF-A0A9W7G1U7-F1
#
_cell.length_a   1.000
_cell.length_b   1.000
_cell.length_c   1.000
_cell.angle_alpha   90.00
_cell.angle_beta   90.00
_cell.angle_gamma   90.00
#
_symmetry.space_group_name_H-M   'P 1'
#
loop_
_entity.id
_entity.type
_entity.pdbx_description
1 polymer ?
#
loop_
_entity_poly.entity_id
_entity_poly.type
_entity_poly.pdbx_seq_one_letter_code
_entity_poly.pdbx_strand_id
1 'polypeptide(L)'
;MISKSLADGTFHMLKELKRGGKVMGRGGRAEGRGGEAFDWPGIKGTALDGKEVDLAQGEGGGTFIACVSFKQFGYNVCLSWVEAIRSSQPEVPVYNVVVGEGGIMRLFQPMLRSALTKATPPDMRGRTVMYDPPDVREMREGLGIENTLTGYVYGVKNGQVRWMGAGEVEEGEVEELVNEIM
;
A
#
# COMPACT_ATOMS: atom_id res chain seq x y z
N MET A 1 22.38 -25.05 -5.17
CA MET A 1 21.90 -25.25 -3.80
C MET A 1 20.99 -24.08 -3.46
N ILE A 2 19.75 -24.09 -3.98
CA ILE A 2 18.76 -23.03 -3.72
C ILE A 2 18.19 -23.34 -2.34
N SER A 3 18.38 -22.42 -1.40
CA SER A 3 18.23 -22.69 0.04
C SER A 3 16.80 -23.06 0.39
N LYS A 4 16.62 -24.08 1.25
CA LYS A 4 15.33 -24.44 1.86
C LYS A 4 14.59 -23.23 2.45
N SER A 5 15.33 -22.24 2.95
CA SER A 5 14.81 -20.99 3.52
C SER A 5 13.99 -20.13 2.54
N LEU A 6 14.35 -20.10 1.25
CA LEU A 6 13.55 -19.39 0.22
C LEU A 6 12.24 -20.13 -0.07
N ALA A 7 12.27 -21.46 -0.07
CA ALA A 7 11.08 -22.27 -0.26
C ALA A 7 10.13 -22.13 0.94
N ASP A 8 10.64 -22.22 2.17
CA ASP A 8 9.83 -22.16 3.39
C ASP A 8 9.13 -20.80 3.55
N GLY A 9 9.82 -19.68 3.26
CA GLY A 9 9.22 -18.35 3.27
C GLY A 9 8.14 -18.17 2.18
N THR A 10 8.38 -18.69 0.98
CA THR A 10 7.42 -18.61 -0.14
C THR A 10 6.16 -19.45 0.14
N PHE A 11 6.32 -20.63 0.73
CA PHE A 11 5.20 -21.50 1.09
C PHE A 11 4.32 -20.90 2.19
N HIS A 12 4.90 -20.21 3.17
CA HIS A 12 4.13 -19.49 4.20
C HIS A 12 3.30 -18.35 3.59
N MET A 13 3.91 -17.50 2.75
CA MET A 13 3.21 -16.41 2.07
C MET A 13 2.07 -16.91 1.17
N LEU A 14 2.25 -18.05 0.49
CA LEU A 14 1.21 -18.69 -0.33
C LEU A 14 0.04 -19.26 0.50
N LYS A 15 0.31 -19.72 1.74
CA LYS A 15 -0.71 -20.23 2.64
C LYS A 15 -1.59 -19.12 3.20
N GLU A 16 -1.04 -17.93 3.41
CA GLU A 16 -1.78 -16.71 3.78
C GLU A 16 -2.64 -16.18 2.62
N LEU A 17 -2.13 -16.26 1.38
CA LEU A 17 -2.90 -15.99 0.17
C LEU A 17 -4.18 -16.84 0.07
N LYS A 18 -4.13 -18.12 0.47
CA LYS A 18 -5.32 -19.01 0.50
C LYS A 18 -6.37 -18.61 1.54
N ARG A 19 -6.05 -17.72 2.48
CA ARG A 19 -6.98 -17.15 3.47
C ARG A 19 -7.51 -15.76 3.07
N GLY A 20 -7.45 -15.41 1.78
CA GLY A 20 -7.88 -14.10 1.28
C GLY A 20 -6.81 -13.01 1.44
N GLY A 21 -5.55 -13.37 1.73
CA GLY A 21 -4.45 -12.41 1.83
C GLY A 21 -4.48 -11.50 3.06
N LYS A 22 -5.39 -11.75 4.02
CA LYS A 22 -5.38 -11.10 5.34
C LYS A 22 -4.26 -11.70 6.20
N VAL A 23 -3.21 -10.91 6.41
CA VAL A 23 -2.02 -11.29 7.19
C VAL A 23 -2.21 -11.00 8.68
N MET A 24 -3.07 -10.02 9.00
CA MET A 24 -3.59 -9.77 10.34
C MET A 24 -5.10 -10.07 10.37
N GLY A 25 -5.75 -10.06 11.53
CA GLY A 25 -7.21 -10.11 11.61
C GLY A 25 -7.88 -9.03 10.76
N ARG A 26 -9.22 -8.95 10.75
CA ARG A 26 -9.96 -7.82 10.15
C ARG A 26 -9.22 -6.50 10.33
N GLY A 27 -9.19 -5.67 9.29
CA GLY A 27 -8.56 -4.35 9.36
C GLY A 27 -8.98 -3.63 10.64
N GLY A 28 -8.05 -2.92 11.25
CA GLY A 28 -8.24 -2.44 12.61
C GLY A 28 -7.41 -1.22 12.89
N ARG A 29 -7.62 -0.67 14.08
CA ARG A 29 -6.82 0.43 14.62
C ARG A 29 -5.34 0.07 14.47
N ALA A 30 -4.58 0.95 13.85
CA ALA A 30 -3.15 0.74 13.66
C ALA A 30 -2.46 0.83 15.01
N GLU A 31 -2.25 -0.32 15.64
CA GLU A 31 -1.45 -0.45 16.84
C GLU A 31 -0.01 -0.78 16.42
N GLY A 32 0.91 0.16 16.62
CA GLY A 32 2.34 -0.12 16.55
C GLY A 32 2.77 -1.11 17.63
N ARG A 33 4.08 -1.37 17.75
CA ARG A 33 4.62 -2.12 18.90
C ARG A 33 4.27 -1.39 20.20
N GLY A 34 3.20 -1.81 20.87
CA GLY A 34 2.72 -1.22 22.12
C GLY A 34 1.33 -0.58 22.12
N GLY A 35 0.56 -0.67 21.04
CA GLY A 35 -0.85 -0.18 21.05
C GLY A 35 -1.06 1.27 20.60
N GLU A 36 0.00 1.96 20.13
CA GLU A 36 -0.06 3.38 19.73
C GLU A 36 0.02 3.56 18.21
N ALA A 37 -0.58 4.63 17.69
CA ALA A 37 -0.42 5.04 16.29
C ALA A 37 1.08 5.23 15.96
N PHE A 38 1.50 4.82 14.76
CA PHE A 38 2.90 4.96 14.34
C PHE A 38 3.06 5.96 13.19
N ASP A 39 4.26 6.49 13.04
CA ASP A 39 4.54 7.55 12.08
C ASP A 39 4.56 7.02 10.64
N TRP A 40 3.96 7.79 9.73
CA TRP A 40 4.07 7.53 8.30
C TRP A 40 5.51 7.81 7.84
N PRO A 41 6.16 6.90 7.10
CA PRO A 41 7.59 7.00 6.78
C PRO A 41 7.93 8.09 5.74
N GLY A 42 6.96 8.88 5.28
CA GLY A 42 7.18 9.95 4.32
C GLY A 42 7.56 9.43 2.93
N ILE A 43 6.60 8.87 2.21
CA ILE A 43 6.82 8.31 0.86
C ILE A 43 6.96 9.43 -0.17
N LYS A 44 8.08 9.46 -0.90
CA LYS A 44 8.31 10.35 -2.04
C LYS A 44 8.56 9.55 -3.30
N GLY A 45 7.78 9.81 -4.35
CA GLY A 45 7.91 9.05 -5.59
C GLY A 45 7.32 9.79 -6.79
N THR A 46 7.31 9.11 -7.92
CA THR A 46 6.81 9.68 -9.18
C THR A 46 5.47 9.05 -9.53
N ALA A 47 4.44 9.88 -9.72
CA ALA A 47 3.16 9.44 -10.23
C ALA A 47 3.25 8.92 -11.67
N LEU A 48 2.28 8.11 -12.11
CA LEU A 48 2.28 7.59 -13.48
C LEU A 48 2.13 8.68 -14.54
N ASP A 49 1.56 9.84 -14.20
CA ASP A 49 1.53 11.03 -15.07
C ASP A 49 2.87 11.78 -15.14
N GLY A 50 3.84 11.40 -14.30
CA GLY A 50 5.21 11.91 -14.29
C GLY A 50 5.47 13.02 -13.29
N LYS A 51 4.49 13.39 -12.47
CA LYS A 51 4.69 14.37 -11.40
C LYS A 51 5.35 13.72 -10.18
N GLU A 52 6.20 14.49 -9.51
CA GLU A 52 6.69 14.11 -8.20
C GLU A 52 5.58 14.27 -7.15
N VAL A 53 5.46 13.29 -6.26
CA VAL A 53 4.46 13.25 -5.20
C VAL A 53 5.18 13.02 -3.87
N ASP A 54 4.88 13.87 -2.89
CA ASP A 54 5.39 13.76 -1.52
C ASP A 54 4.21 13.49 -0.56
N LEU A 55 4.12 12.25 -0.09
CA LEU A 55 3.10 11.81 0.86
C LEU A 55 3.50 12.05 2.32
N ALA A 56 4.62 12.74 2.60
CA ALA A 56 4.95 13.12 3.97
C ALA A 56 4.03 14.22 4.52
N GLN A 57 3.45 15.04 3.64
CA GLN A 57 2.57 16.16 4.01
C GLN A 57 1.11 15.95 3.62
N GLY A 58 0.83 14.99 2.72
CA GLY A 58 -0.51 14.72 2.16
C GLY A 58 -1.07 15.90 1.37
N GLU A 59 -1.73 15.66 0.24
CA GLU A 59 -2.66 16.68 -0.27
C GLU A 59 -3.86 16.75 0.69
N GLY A 60 -4.34 17.96 1.03
CA GLY A 60 -5.57 18.12 1.82
C GLY A 60 -5.41 18.25 3.34
N GLY A 61 -4.24 18.63 3.84
CA GLY A 61 -4.06 18.97 5.27
C GLY A 61 -3.65 17.79 6.15
N GLY A 62 -2.95 16.80 5.58
CA GLY A 62 -2.34 15.70 6.32
C GLY A 62 -3.21 14.44 6.49
N THR A 63 -4.43 14.42 5.90
CA THR A 63 -5.31 13.24 5.91
C THR A 63 -5.43 12.62 4.53
N PHE A 64 -5.09 11.33 4.40
CA PHE A 64 -5.20 10.59 3.15
C PHE A 64 -5.20 9.08 3.40
N ILE A 65 -5.50 8.32 2.35
CA ILE A 65 -5.43 6.85 2.35
C ILE A 65 -4.34 6.42 1.38
N ALA A 66 -3.47 5.52 1.83
CA ALA A 66 -2.42 4.93 0.99
C ALA A 66 -2.66 3.42 0.86
N CYS A 67 -2.87 2.97 -0.37
CA CYS A 67 -2.88 1.56 -0.74
C CYS A 67 -1.48 1.17 -1.21
N VAL A 68 -0.76 0.32 -0.48
CA VAL A 68 0.65 -0.01 -0.73
C VAL A 68 0.78 -1.44 -1.26
N SER A 69 1.53 -1.61 -2.35
CA SER A 69 1.77 -2.91 -2.99
C SER A 69 3.20 -3.07 -3.50
N PHE A 70 3.72 -4.30 -3.51
CA PHE A 70 5.07 -4.63 -3.98
C PHE A 70 5.07 -5.42 -5.30
N LYS A 71 3.97 -6.11 -5.58
CA LYS A 71 3.80 -7.02 -6.71
C LYS A 71 2.47 -6.75 -7.40
N GLN A 72 2.34 -7.21 -8.65
CA GLN A 72 1.12 -7.06 -9.44
C GLN A 72 -0.13 -7.61 -8.74
N PHE A 73 -0.01 -8.72 -8.02
CA PHE A 73 -1.15 -9.28 -7.28
C PHE A 73 -1.63 -8.31 -6.20
N GLY A 74 -0.71 -7.84 -5.33
CA GLY A 74 -1.04 -6.84 -4.31
C GLY A 74 -1.59 -5.54 -4.90
N TYR A 75 -1.08 -5.12 -6.07
CA TYR A 75 -1.61 -3.96 -6.79
C TYR A 75 -3.09 -4.15 -7.18
N ASN A 76 -3.46 -5.33 -7.69
CA ASN A 76 -4.85 -5.62 -8.04
C ASN A 76 -5.75 -5.64 -6.80
N VAL A 77 -5.25 -6.15 -5.66
CA VAL A 77 -5.94 -6.08 -4.37
C VAL A 77 -6.13 -4.62 -3.93
N CYS A 78 -5.12 -3.78 -4.07
CA CYS A 78 -5.24 -2.35 -3.78
C CYS A 78 -6.27 -1.64 -4.68
N LEU A 79 -6.48 -2.09 -5.92
CA LEU A 79 -7.48 -1.48 -6.80
C LEU A 79 -8.91 -1.66 -6.29
N SER A 80 -9.26 -2.79 -5.67
CA SER A 80 -10.62 -2.99 -5.13
C SER A 80 -10.89 -2.04 -3.95
N TRP A 81 -9.89 -1.79 -3.12
CA TRP A 81 -9.95 -0.78 -2.07
C TRP A 81 -10.12 0.64 -2.64
N VAL A 82 -9.31 1.01 -3.62
CA VAL A 82 -9.41 2.31 -4.30
C VAL A 82 -10.83 2.52 -4.84
N GLU A 83 -11.38 1.52 -5.52
CA GLU A 83 -12.73 1.59 -6.08
C GLU A 83 -13.80 1.73 -4.98
N ALA A 84 -13.73 0.92 -3.92
CA ALA A 84 -14.68 0.95 -2.80
C ALA A 84 -14.66 2.29 -2.06
N ILE A 85 -13.46 2.81 -1.76
CA ILE A 85 -13.29 4.10 -1.08
C ILE A 85 -13.81 5.23 -1.95
N ARG A 86 -13.42 5.28 -3.23
CA ARG A 86 -13.84 6.37 -4.12
C ARG A 86 -15.35 6.40 -4.38
N SER A 87 -15.98 5.25 -4.34
CA SER A 87 -17.44 5.14 -4.54
C SER A 87 -18.22 5.60 -3.32
N SER A 88 -17.66 5.45 -2.11
CA SER A 88 -18.34 5.77 -0.85
C SER A 88 -17.92 7.10 -0.22
N GLN A 89 -16.67 7.53 -0.46
CA GLN A 89 -15.99 8.64 0.21
C GLN A 89 -15.12 9.42 -0.80
N PRO A 90 -15.73 10.03 -1.83
CA PRO A 90 -15.02 10.63 -2.97
C PRO A 90 -14.10 11.82 -2.62
N GLU A 91 -14.34 12.47 -1.48
CA GLU A 91 -13.57 13.60 -0.97
C GLU A 91 -12.23 13.20 -0.34
N VAL A 92 -12.09 11.95 0.11
CA VAL A 92 -10.88 11.49 0.78
C VAL A 92 -9.78 11.23 -0.28
N PRO A 93 -8.60 11.85 -0.17
CA PRO A 93 -7.50 11.58 -1.08
C PRO A 93 -7.02 10.12 -0.93
N VAL A 94 -7.03 9.37 -2.04
CA VAL A 94 -6.55 7.99 -2.09
C VAL A 94 -5.37 7.87 -3.04
N TYR A 95 -4.25 7.34 -2.55
CA TYR A 95 -3.05 7.06 -3.33
C TYR A 95 -2.83 5.56 -3.45
N ASN A 96 -2.37 5.11 -4.62
CA ASN A 96 -1.91 3.75 -4.83
C ASN A 96 -0.39 3.76 -4.98
N VAL A 97 0.32 3.26 -3.99
CA VAL A 97 1.78 3.26 -3.91
C VAL A 97 2.30 1.90 -4.36
N VAL A 98 3.05 1.90 -5.46
CA VAL A 98 3.72 0.72 -6.00
C VAL A 98 5.19 0.78 -5.63
N VAL A 99 5.60 -0.12 -4.74
CA VAL A 99 6.97 -0.20 -4.21
C VAL A 99 7.84 -1.05 -5.14
N GLY A 100 8.91 -0.45 -5.66
CA GLY A 100 9.95 -1.16 -6.39
C GLY A 100 10.86 -1.93 -5.44
N GLU A 101 11.03 -3.23 -5.65
CA GLU A 101 12.00 -4.03 -4.90
C GLU A 101 13.34 -4.11 -5.67
N GLY A 102 14.34 -3.37 -5.16
CA GLY A 102 15.75 -3.54 -5.51
C GLY A 102 16.22 -2.79 -6.76
N GLY A 103 17.52 -2.51 -6.82
CA GLY A 103 18.12 -1.65 -7.86
C GLY A 103 17.95 -2.12 -9.30
N ILE A 104 17.65 -3.41 -9.55
CA ILE A 104 17.38 -3.93 -10.89
C ILE A 104 16.02 -3.47 -11.44
N MET A 105 15.04 -3.17 -10.57
CA MET A 105 13.76 -2.60 -10.97
C MET A 105 13.92 -1.21 -11.59
N ARG A 106 14.97 -0.44 -11.23
CA ARG A 106 15.28 0.85 -11.87
C ARG A 106 15.51 0.71 -13.38
N LEU A 107 16.14 -0.38 -13.82
CA LEU A 107 16.40 -0.62 -15.25
C LEU A 107 15.12 -0.95 -16.02
N PHE A 108 14.13 -1.56 -15.37
CA PHE A 108 12.84 -1.92 -15.97
C PHE A 108 11.72 -0.92 -15.66
N GLN A 109 12.02 0.19 -15.00
CA GLN A 109 11.03 1.21 -14.64
C GLN A 109 10.16 1.67 -15.83
N PRO A 110 10.71 1.93 -17.04
CA PRO A 110 9.87 2.34 -18.17
C PRO A 110 8.84 1.27 -18.58
N MET A 111 9.22 -0.01 -18.52
CA MET A 111 8.32 -1.12 -18.83
C MET A 111 7.27 -1.29 -17.73
N LEU A 112 7.67 -1.23 -16.46
CA LEU A 112 6.75 -1.29 -15.32
C LEU A 112 5.75 -0.13 -15.35
N ARG A 113 6.22 1.10 -15.55
CA ARG A 113 5.37 2.28 -15.67
C ARG A 113 4.37 2.14 -16.81
N SER A 114 4.80 1.64 -17.97
CA SER A 114 3.93 1.35 -19.11
C SER A 114 2.84 0.32 -18.76
N ALA A 115 3.22 -0.80 -18.12
CA ALA A 115 2.29 -1.82 -17.67
C ALA A 115 1.27 -1.28 -16.65
N LEU A 116 1.74 -0.56 -15.63
CA LEU A 116 0.89 0.08 -14.62
C LEU A 116 -0.03 1.14 -15.24
N THR A 117 0.46 1.96 -16.17
CA THR A 117 -0.35 2.99 -16.86
C THR A 117 -1.51 2.38 -17.65
N LYS A 118 -1.33 1.18 -18.20
CA LYS A 118 -2.39 0.41 -18.88
C LYS A 118 -3.39 -0.19 -17.89
N ALA A 119 -2.91 -0.64 -16.72
CA ALA A 119 -3.74 -1.22 -15.67
C ALA A 119 -4.40 -0.17 -14.74
N THR A 120 -4.00 1.09 -14.82
CA THR A 120 -4.52 2.18 -13.97
C THR A 120 -5.57 2.99 -14.73
N PRO A 121 -6.77 3.21 -14.14
CA PRO A 121 -7.75 4.16 -14.66
C PRO A 121 -7.13 5.55 -14.94
N PRO A 122 -7.45 6.23 -16.05
CA PRO A 122 -6.77 7.47 -16.44
C PRO A 122 -6.77 8.57 -15.37
N ASP A 123 -7.86 8.70 -14.63
CA ASP A 123 -8.08 9.64 -13.53
C ASP A 123 -7.28 9.30 -12.26
N MET A 124 -6.82 8.05 -12.11
CA MET A 124 -5.97 7.63 -11.01
C MET A 124 -4.47 7.76 -11.29
N ARG A 125 -4.05 8.04 -12.53
CA ARG A 125 -2.63 8.07 -12.89
C ARG A 125 -1.81 9.10 -12.12
N GLY A 126 -2.41 10.24 -11.75
CA GLY A 126 -1.78 11.25 -10.90
C GLY A 126 -1.68 10.86 -9.42
N ARG A 127 -2.38 9.79 -9.00
CA ARG A 127 -2.43 9.29 -7.61
C ARG A 127 -1.85 7.87 -7.47
N THR A 128 -1.45 7.24 -8.57
CA THR A 128 -0.66 6.00 -8.55
C THR A 128 0.82 6.35 -8.57
N VAL A 129 1.49 6.18 -7.43
CA VAL A 129 2.86 6.62 -7.17
C VAL A 129 3.81 5.43 -7.23
N MET A 130 4.84 5.52 -8.07
CA MET A 130 5.95 4.58 -8.05
C MET A 130 6.97 5.05 -7.01
N TYR A 131 7.24 4.20 -6.02
CA TYR A 131 8.17 4.48 -4.94
C TYR A 131 9.31 3.47 -4.91
N ASP A 132 10.54 3.95 -4.80
CA ASP A 132 11.75 3.13 -4.72
C ASP A 132 12.51 3.48 -3.43
N PRO A 133 12.21 2.82 -2.31
CA PRO A 133 12.81 3.14 -1.01
C PRO A 133 14.32 2.88 -1.03
N PRO A 134 15.13 3.72 -0.34
CA PRO A 134 16.56 3.43 -0.14
C PRO A 134 16.81 2.09 0.55
N ASP A 135 15.97 1.78 1.55
CA ASP A 135 15.95 0.48 2.24
C ASP A 135 14.50 -0.04 2.30
N VAL A 136 14.21 -1.02 1.44
CA VAL A 136 12.88 -1.65 1.37
C VAL A 136 12.56 -2.45 2.63
N ARG A 137 13.58 -2.98 3.33
CA ARG A 137 13.38 -3.77 4.55
C ARG A 137 12.98 -2.85 5.70
N GLU A 138 13.69 -1.73 5.88
CA GLU A 138 13.35 -0.74 6.89
C GLU A 138 11.93 -0.19 6.68
N MET A 139 11.57 0.15 5.44
CA MET A 139 10.23 0.61 5.10
C MET A 139 9.15 -0.44 5.44
N ARG A 140 9.40 -1.71 5.11
CA ARG A 140 8.48 -2.80 5.45
C ARG A 140 8.33 -3.00 6.94
N GLU A 141 9.43 -3.01 7.68
CA GLU A 141 9.41 -3.16 9.14
C GLU A 141 8.64 -1.98 9.80
N GLY A 142 8.85 -0.75 9.33
CA GLY A 142 8.14 0.44 9.82
C GLY A 142 6.64 0.43 9.52
N LEU A 143 6.22 -0.17 8.42
CA LEU A 143 4.81 -0.27 8.03
C LEU A 143 4.13 -1.60 8.44
N GLY A 144 4.82 -2.49 9.14
CA GLY A 144 4.27 -3.80 9.53
C GLY A 144 4.02 -4.75 8.35
N ILE A 145 4.79 -4.62 7.26
CA ILE A 145 4.59 -5.38 6.01
C ILE A 145 5.39 -6.68 6.03
N GLU A 146 4.72 -7.76 6.41
CA GLU A 146 5.31 -9.10 6.44
C GLU A 146 5.21 -9.83 5.08
N ASN A 147 4.07 -9.71 4.39
CA ASN A 147 3.79 -10.45 3.16
C ASN A 147 3.69 -9.51 1.94
N THR A 148 4.74 -9.48 1.12
CA THR A 148 4.80 -8.62 -0.08
C THR A 148 3.90 -9.09 -1.22
N LEU A 149 3.20 -10.22 -1.08
CA LEU A 149 2.30 -10.73 -2.11
C LEU A 149 0.88 -10.18 -2.01
N THR A 150 0.51 -9.48 -0.92
CA THR A 150 -0.81 -8.84 -0.75
C THR A 150 -0.75 -7.32 -0.92
N GLY A 151 -1.92 -6.68 -0.93
CA GLY A 151 -2.05 -5.24 -0.84
C GLY A 151 -2.30 -4.81 0.60
N TYR A 152 -1.73 -3.69 1.00
CA TYR A 152 -1.95 -3.08 2.32
C TYR A 152 -2.66 -1.75 2.15
N VAL A 153 -3.45 -1.35 3.14
CA VAL A 153 -4.17 -0.07 3.14
C VAL A 153 -3.92 0.63 4.46
N TYR A 154 -3.56 1.89 4.39
CA TYR A 154 -3.22 2.73 5.53
C TYR A 154 -4.09 3.97 5.53
N GLY A 155 -4.79 4.20 6.63
CA GLY A 155 -5.43 5.48 6.92
C GLY A 155 -4.44 6.39 7.65
N VAL A 156 -4.08 7.52 7.04
CA VAL A 156 -3.11 8.47 7.59
C VAL A 156 -3.81 9.77 7.98
N LYS A 157 -3.53 10.28 9.18
CA LYS A 157 -4.01 11.57 9.70
C LYS A 157 -2.87 12.30 10.39
N ASN A 158 -2.54 13.50 9.91
CA ASN A 158 -1.47 14.36 10.40
C ASN A 158 -0.10 13.64 10.47
N GLY A 159 0.24 12.88 9.43
CA GLY A 159 1.49 12.13 9.36
C GLY A 159 1.54 10.87 10.23
N GLN A 160 0.45 10.50 10.91
CA GLN A 160 0.37 9.27 11.70
C GLN A 160 -0.59 8.27 11.05
N VAL A 161 -0.21 7.00 11.04
CA VAL A 161 -1.09 5.92 10.64
C VAL A 161 -2.09 5.67 11.78
N ARG A 162 -3.38 5.81 11.50
CA ARG A 162 -4.48 5.57 12.45
C ARG A 162 -5.17 4.23 12.24
N TRP A 163 -5.12 3.73 11.01
CA TRP A 163 -5.79 2.49 10.62
C TRP A 163 -4.92 1.72 9.63
N MET A 164 -4.94 0.39 9.73
CA MET A 164 -4.28 -0.50 8.78
C MET A 164 -5.15 -1.71 8.45
N GLY A 165 -5.12 -2.09 7.16
CA GLY A 165 -5.69 -3.33 6.65
C GLY A 165 -4.77 -3.97 5.62
N ALA A 166 -5.04 -5.23 5.32
CA ALA A 166 -4.35 -5.97 4.27
C ALA A 166 -5.32 -6.96 3.61
N GLY A 167 -5.07 -7.30 2.33
CA GLY A 167 -5.94 -8.19 1.57
C GLY A 167 -7.13 -7.46 0.94
N GLU A 168 -8.12 -8.23 0.48
CA GLU A 168 -9.32 -7.68 -0.15
C GLU A 168 -10.21 -6.94 0.85
N VAL A 169 -10.94 -5.94 0.35
CA VAL A 169 -11.89 -5.15 1.14
C VAL A 169 -13.09 -6.00 1.56
N GLU A 170 -13.41 -6.00 2.86
CA GLU A 170 -14.64 -6.58 3.40
C GLU A 170 -15.68 -5.50 3.74
N GLU A 171 -16.93 -5.95 3.91
CA GLU A 171 -18.04 -5.09 4.31
C GLU A 171 -17.75 -4.38 5.65
N GLY A 172 -17.97 -3.06 5.67
CA GLY A 172 -17.75 -2.20 6.83
C GLY A 172 -16.33 -1.65 6.99
N GLU A 173 -15.31 -2.27 6.38
CA GLU A 173 -13.92 -1.84 6.63
C GLU A 173 -13.61 -0.44 6.09
N VAL A 174 -14.27 -0.02 5.00
CA VAL A 174 -14.12 1.34 4.47
C VAL A 174 -14.68 2.39 5.44
N GLU A 175 -15.80 2.10 6.09
CA GLU A 175 -16.41 2.99 7.08
C GLU A 175 -15.54 3.08 8.33
N GLU A 176 -15.05 1.94 8.83
CA GLU A 176 -14.11 1.89 9.95
C GLU A 176 -12.83 2.69 9.67
N LEU A 177 -12.26 2.51 8.48
CA LEU A 177 -11.07 3.24 8.05
C LEU A 177 -11.32 4.75 8.06
N VAL A 178 -12.41 5.22 7.44
CA VAL A 178 -12.69 6.65 7.33
C VAL A 178 -13.00 7.27 8.69
N ASN A 179 -13.71 6.56 9.57
CA ASN A 179 -14.00 7.02 10.92
C ASN A 179 -12.73 7.24 11.77
N GLU A 180 -11.64 6.51 11.52
CA GLU A 180 -10.38 6.69 12.25
C GLU A 180 -9.54 7.88 11.74
N ILE A 181 -9.76 8.35 10.50
CA ILE A 181 -8.95 9.42 9.89
C ILE A 181 -9.67 10.76 9.73
N MET A 182 -10.99 10.78 9.79
CA MET A 182 -11.81 12.00 9.81
C MET A 182 -12.02 12.51 11.24
#